data_AF-A0A933Z0Y7-F1
#
_entry.id   AF-A0A933Z0Y7-F1
#
_cell.length_a   1.000
_cell.length_b   1.000
_cell.length_c   1.000
_cell.angle_alpha   90.00
_cell.angle_beta   90.00
_cell.angle_gamma   90.00
#
_symmetry.space_group_name_H-M   'P 1'
#
loop_
_entity.id
_entity.type
_entity.pdbx_description
1 polymer ?
#
loop_
_entity_poly.entity_id
_entity_poly.type
_entity_poly.pdbx_seq_one_letter_code
_entity_poly.pdbx_strand_id
1 'polypeptide(L)' 'MRAKALSACLFLLLLSGCLPKNKDWTHPQVANPRKEDQLFQEDSAFCEGKAGPELQGQERQKALDACLARLGWQRKE' A
#
# COMPACT_ATOMS: atom_id res chain seq x y z
N MET A 1 16.48 0.36 47.28
CA MET A 1 15.85 1.34 46.37
C MET A 1 16.23 0.98 44.94
N ARG A 2 15.31 0.40 44.16
CA ARG A 2 15.53 0.12 42.72
C ARG A 2 14.39 0.82 41.97
N ALA A 3 14.72 1.95 41.35
CA ALA A 3 13.78 2.74 40.58
C ALA A 3 13.33 1.93 39.35
N LYS A 4 12.07 1.53 39.33
CA LYS A 4 11.36 1.08 38.14
C LYS A 4 10.71 2.32 37.51
N ALA A 5 11.25 2.78 36.39
CA ALA A 5 10.58 3.76 35.55
C ALA A 5 11.13 3.68 34.12
N LEU A 6 10.79 2.60 33.41
CA LEU A 6 10.93 2.48 31.96
C LEU A 6 9.54 2.21 31.41
N SER A 7 8.72 3.25 31.25
CA SER A 7 7.46 3.14 30.49
C SER A 7 6.94 4.52 30.12
N ALA A 8 7.59 5.19 29.18
CA ALA A 8 7.06 6.41 28.56
C ALA A 8 7.73 6.68 27.21
N CYS A 9 7.68 5.74 26.26
CA CYS A 9 8.16 5.95 24.89
C CYS A 9 7.47 5.02 23.87
N LEU A 10 6.13 4.96 23.84
CA LEU A 10 5.40 4.13 22.86
C LEU A 10 4.25 4.83 22.13
N PHE A 11 4.22 6.17 22.11
CA PHE A 11 3.15 6.93 21.42
C PHE A 11 3.62 7.79 20.24
N LEU A 12 4.84 7.60 19.72
CA LEU A 12 5.36 8.39 18.60
C LEU A 12 5.41 7.67 17.24
N LEU A 13 4.91 6.44 17.12
CA LEU A 13 4.91 5.69 15.84
C LEU A 13 3.64 5.85 14.99
N LEU A 14 2.66 6.65 15.43
CA LEU A 14 1.40 6.85 14.71
C LEU A 14 1.40 8.05 13.75
N LEU A 15 2.49 8.83 13.68
CA LEU A 15 2.63 10.00 12.80
C LEU A 15 3.75 9.89 11.76
N SER A 16 4.53 8.81 11.78
CA SER A 16 5.21 8.36 10.58
C SER A 16 4.15 7.71 9.71
N GLY A 17 3.45 8.51 8.90
CA GLY A 17 2.63 7.97 7.83
C GLY A 17 3.42 6.84 7.17
N CYS A 18 2.83 5.65 7.13
CA CYS A 18 3.22 4.60 6.21
C CYS A 18 2.93 5.14 4.80
N LEU A 19 3.63 6.19 4.38
CA LEU A 19 3.91 6.48 2.99
C LEU A 19 4.74 5.27 2.56
N PRO A 20 4.18 4.38 1.71
CA PRO A 20 4.97 3.29 1.20
C PRO A 20 6.16 3.92 0.47
N LYS A 21 7.33 3.74 1.07
CA LYS A 21 8.63 4.12 0.52
C LYS A 21 8.75 3.32 -0.77
N ASN A 22 8.44 3.96 -1.90
CA ASN A 22 8.30 3.38 -3.24
C ASN A 22 6.95 2.67 -3.53
N LYS A 23 5.88 3.46 -3.70
CA LYS A 23 4.79 3.05 -4.60
C LYS A 23 5.39 2.95 -6.01
N ASP A 24 5.66 1.73 -6.48
CA ASP A 24 6.16 1.42 -7.84
C ASP A 24 5.08 1.62 -8.93
N TRP A 25 4.02 2.34 -8.62
CA TRP A 25 2.87 2.56 -9.48
C TRP A 25 2.56 4.06 -9.58
N THR A 26 2.04 4.48 -10.72
CA THR A 26 1.49 5.81 -10.94
C THR A 26 0.19 5.73 -11.73
N HIS A 27 -0.70 6.70 -11.52
CA HIS A 27 -1.94 6.83 -12.25
C HIS A 27 -1.92 8.16 -13.04
N PRO A 28 -1.71 8.12 -14.37
CA PRO A 28 -1.44 9.32 -15.17
C PRO A 28 -2.57 10.35 -15.17
N GLN A 29 -3.79 9.94 -14.82
CA GLN A 29 -4.95 10.83 -14.73
C GLN A 29 -5.16 11.46 -13.34
N VAL A 30 -4.35 11.10 -12.32
CA VAL A 30 -4.49 11.62 -10.96
C VAL A 30 -3.27 12.47 -10.60
N ALA A 31 -3.38 13.77 -10.83
CA ALA A 31 -2.27 14.71 -10.60
C ALA A 31 -1.99 15.01 -9.11
N ASN A 32 -2.98 14.85 -8.23
CA ASN A 32 -2.79 15.13 -6.80
C ASN A 32 -2.20 13.88 -6.11
N PRO A 33 -0.97 13.95 -5.58
CA PRO A 33 -0.27 12.77 -5.04
C PRO A 33 -0.99 12.16 -3.83
N ARG A 34 -1.65 12.97 -2.99
CA ARG A 34 -2.41 12.44 -1.85
C ARG A 34 -3.65 11.67 -2.31
N LYS A 35 -4.32 12.16 -3.34
CA LYS A 35 -5.48 11.47 -3.94
C LYS A 35 -5.04 10.20 -4.67
N GLU A 36 -3.90 10.26 -5.36
CA GLU A 36 -3.31 9.10 -6.04
C GLU A 36 -2.96 8.02 -5.01
N ASP A 37 -2.36 8.37 -3.86
CA ASP A 37 -2.05 7.39 -2.81
C ASP A 37 -3.31 6.76 -2.20
N GLN A 38 -4.34 7.56 -1.93
CA GLN A 38 -5.62 7.05 -1.45
C GLN A 38 -6.25 6.09 -2.47
N LEU A 39 -6.30 6.50 -3.74
CA LEU A 39 -6.85 5.67 -4.81
C LEU A 39 -6.06 4.37 -4.97
N PHE A 40 -4.73 4.42 -4.84
CA PHE A 40 -3.90 3.23 -4.90
C PHE A 40 -4.25 2.21 -3.81
N GLN A 41 -4.52 2.68 -2.58
CA GLN A 41 -4.93 1.81 -1.48
C GLN A 41 -6.30 1.17 -1.75
N GLU A 42 -7.25 1.97 -2.23
CA GLU A 42 -8.60 1.50 -2.59
C GLU A 42 -8.58 0.46 -3.71
N ASP A 43 -7.86 0.74 -4.80
CA ASP A 43 -7.75 -0.14 -5.96
C ASP A 43 -6.94 -1.41 -5.66
N SER A 44 -5.87 -1.29 -4.86
CA SER A 44 -5.09 -2.46 -4.44
C SER A 44 -5.94 -3.41 -3.59
N ALA A 45 -6.69 -2.89 -2.62
CA ALA A 45 -7.60 -3.70 -1.81
C ALA A 45 -8.71 -4.35 -2.67
N PHE A 46 -9.26 -3.63 -3.65
CA PHE A 46 -10.20 -4.18 -4.61
C PHE A 46 -9.60 -5.33 -5.43
N CYS A 47 -8.39 -5.15 -5.95
CA CYS A 47 -7.69 -6.18 -6.72
C CYS A 47 -7.30 -7.40 -5.88
N GLU A 48 -6.90 -7.20 -4.63
CA GLU A 48 -6.65 -8.27 -3.66
C GLU A 48 -7.90 -9.10 -3.38
N GLY A 49 -9.05 -8.44 -3.22
CA GLY A 49 -10.34 -9.12 -3.08
C GLY A 49 -10.73 -9.95 -4.31
N LYS A 50 -10.34 -9.52 -5.51
CA LYS A 50 -10.58 -10.25 -6.76
C LYS A 50 -9.62 -11.40 -7.03
N ALA A 51 -8.39 -11.34 -6.51
CA ALA A 51 -7.38 -12.38 -6.73
C ALA A 51 -7.76 -13.72 -6.09
N GLY A 52 -8.79 -13.75 -5.23
CA GLY A 52 -9.25 -14.96 -4.55
C GLY A 52 -8.20 -15.55 -3.60
N PRO A 53 -8.59 -16.47 -2.70
CA PRO A 53 -7.64 -17.16 -1.83
C PRO A 53 -6.82 -18.24 -2.56
N GLU A 54 -7.26 -18.65 -3.75
CA GLU A 54 -6.69 -19.78 -4.49
C GLU A 54 -5.35 -19.44 -5.18
N LEU A 55 -5.18 -18.18 -5.59
CA LEU A 55 -3.94 -17.72 -6.20
C LEU A 55 -2.89 -17.41 -5.12
N GLN A 56 -1.73 -18.04 -5.26
CA GLN A 56 -0.58 -17.86 -4.37
C GLN A 56 0.68 -17.43 -5.14
N GLY A 57 1.65 -16.88 -4.41
CA GLY A 57 2.96 -16.54 -4.93
C GLY A 57 2.92 -15.68 -6.19
N GLN A 58 3.67 -16.09 -7.22
CA GLN A 58 3.84 -15.30 -8.44
C GLN A 58 2.53 -15.14 -9.24
N GLU A 59 1.64 -16.13 -9.22
CA GLU A 59 0.36 -16.06 -9.95
C GLU A 59 -0.57 -15.03 -9.33
N ARG A 60 -0.58 -14.95 -7.99
CA ARG A 60 -1.28 -13.89 -7.27
C ARG A 60 -0.74 -12.52 -7.64
N GLN A 61 0.59 -12.36 -7.67
CA GLN A 61 1.21 -11.09 -8.05
C GLN A 61 0.86 -10.69 -9.49
N LYS A 62 0.90 -11.64 -10.44
CA LYS A 62 0.50 -11.40 -11.83
C LYS A 62 -0.96 -10.96 -11.95
N ALA A 63 -1.86 -11.58 -11.17
CA ALA A 63 -3.27 -11.22 -11.15
C ALA A 63 -3.50 -9.81 -10.57
N LEU A 64 -2.79 -9.45 -9.51
CA LEU A 64 -2.81 -8.10 -8.94
C LEU A 64 -2.29 -7.05 -9.94
N ASP A 65 -1.14 -7.30 -10.54
CA ASP A 65 -0.52 -6.40 -11.52
C ASP A 65 -1.44 -6.19 -12.73
N ALA A 66 -2.05 -7.27 -13.25
CA ALA A 66 -2.99 -7.19 -14.35
C ALA A 66 -4.28 -6.44 -13.97
N CYS A 67 -4.74 -6.59 -12.73
CA CYS A 67 -5.91 -5.87 -12.23
C CYS A 67 -5.63 -4.36 -12.12
N LEU A 68 -4.53 -3.98 -11.49
CA LEU A 68 -4.11 -2.57 -11.37
C LEU A 68 -3.89 -1.93 -12.75
N ALA A 69 -3.25 -2.65 -13.68
CA ALA A 69 -3.07 -2.16 -15.04
C ALA A 69 -4.40 -1.86 -15.76
N ARG A 70 -5.43 -2.69 -15.56
CA ARG A 70 -6.78 -2.46 -16.10
C ARG A 70 -7.49 -1.25 -15.48
N LEU A 71 -7.13 -0.90 -14.25
CA LEU A 71 -7.62 0.29 -13.56
C LEU A 71 -6.87 1.56 -13.98
N GLY A 72 -5.87 1.46 -14.86
CA GLY A 72 -5.11 2.59 -15.37
C GLY A 72 -3.78 2.85 -14.66
N TRP A 73 -3.39 1.98 -13.72
CA TRP A 73 -2.09 2.07 -13.06
C TRP A 73 -0.95 1.63 -13.98
N GLN A 74 0.17 2.35 -13.89
CA GLN A 74 1.40 2.07 -14.64
C GLN A 74 2.55 1.85 -13.67
N ARG A 75 3.40 0.87 -13.92
CA ARG A 75 4.64 0.69 -13.15
C ARG A 75 5.54 1.90 -13.39
N LYS A 76 6.17 2.40 -12.33
CA LYS A 76 7.29 3.33 -12.47
C LYS A 76 8.48 2.53 -13.00
N GLU A 77 9.05 2.98 -14.12
CA GLU A 77 10.30 2.44 -14.66
C GLU A 77 11.52 2.82 -13.81
#